data_AF-A0A1H7T308-F1
#
_entry.id   AF-A0A1H7T308-F1
#
_cell.length_a   1.000
_cell.length_b   1.000
_cell.length_c   1.000
_cell.angle_alpha   90.00
_cell.angle_beta   90.00
_cell.angle_gamma   90.00
#
_symmetry.space_group_name_H-M   'P 1'
#
loop_
_entity.id
_entity.type
_entity.pdbx_description
1 polymer ?
#
loop_
_entity_poly.entity_id
_entity_poly.type
_entity_poly.pdbx_seq_one_letter_code
_entity_poly.pdbx_strand_id
1 'polypeptide(L)'
;MKFISIRSILFFVFICSITCSYSQNTLRLKKGEVIDSLKVPSSKGIYSIYLPKSFDLNSGWPVLFGFDSARNQNALTNTFKKSAEEFGYIVVVSDYGESLSSEDKSSYISLFIKHIVSLFPIQNKRMYVFGTGKDAPLNTSLPLLYEQFEGVIAIGNSYNYSQKLNRNNYFSYVGMVGNKNFRSLDFEDTNKYLRKKGAVSEVYVFNGNEELPPPNIIAKALPHFTMAAMAKGTIPKDSIWIENRYQKDRELVSLLKEEKKYLQAYDELTKMRSRYRLFLNVDNLKEEQKEIRKVDDYKKERRLRSKYQNQEIFLRQSLFFSMEEDIELNQYGNLGWWQYKIGELEKIHKNKEIYASNMVIRIKGFLKNVLSDYKKEVINYKKEEDRKIFLNILSTIVDKNDFESYRNIISLSTIDNDNETALFYLEKMLQQGYKDIDKLYAIEGTLALRVSKEYNGIIKQYLGTSKYFNFD
;
A
#
# COMPACT_ATOMS: atom_id res chain seq x y z
N MET A 1 54.89 25.42 52.05
CA MET A 1 53.89 24.38 51.72
C MET A 1 52.53 24.85 52.21
N LYS A 2 51.62 25.27 51.31
CA LYS A 2 50.22 25.56 51.68
C LYS A 2 49.46 24.24 51.65
N PHE A 3 48.97 23.80 52.80
CA PHE A 3 48.11 22.63 52.91
C PHE A 3 46.83 22.88 52.11
N ILE A 4 46.66 22.18 51.00
CA ILE A 4 45.40 22.10 50.30
C ILE A 4 44.44 21.37 51.25
N SER A 5 43.36 22.04 51.68
CA SER A 5 42.43 21.41 52.62
C SER A 5 41.75 20.21 51.96
N ILE A 6 41.55 19.13 52.72
CA ILE A 6 40.85 17.92 52.28
C ILE A 6 39.46 18.24 51.68
N ARG A 7 38.83 19.34 52.12
CA ARG A 7 37.59 19.87 51.57
C ARG A 7 37.70 20.33 50.11
N SER A 8 38.84 20.91 49.73
CA SER A 8 39.12 21.38 48.37
C SER A 8 39.39 20.21 47.42
N ILE A 9 39.99 19.13 47.91
CA ILE A 9 40.21 17.88 47.15
C ILE A 9 38.89 17.14 46.95
N LEU A 10 38.06 17.01 47.99
CA LEU A 10 36.73 16.39 47.89
C LEU A 10 35.80 17.16 46.94
N PHE A 11 35.86 18.50 46.93
CA PHE A 11 35.08 19.31 46.00
C PHE A 11 35.53 19.11 44.54
N PHE A 12 36.84 18.98 44.29
CA PHE A 12 37.37 18.70 42.96
C PHE A 12 37.05 17.28 42.47
N VAL A 13 37.10 16.28 43.36
CA VAL A 13 36.70 14.90 43.05
C VAL A 13 35.20 14.84 42.75
N PHE A 14 34.36 15.57 43.49
CA PHE A 14 32.92 15.64 43.26
C PHE A 14 32.57 16.30 41.91
N ILE A 15 33.26 17.39 41.54
CA ILE A 15 33.10 18.06 40.23
C ILE A 15 33.55 17.15 39.08
N CYS A 16 34.67 16.42 39.21
CA CYS A 16 35.12 15.47 38.20
C CYS A 16 34.14 14.29 38.02
N SER A 17 33.52 13.80 39.09
CA SER A 17 32.50 12.74 38.98
C SER A 17 31.20 13.22 38.31
N ILE A 18 30.80 14.48 38.48
CA ILE A 18 29.61 15.04 37.81
C ILE A 18 29.87 15.25 36.31
N THR A 19 31.10 15.62 35.91
CA THR A 19 31.44 15.78 34.49
C THR A 19 31.57 14.46 33.72
N CYS A 20 31.89 13.34 34.40
CA CYS A 20 31.91 12.02 33.75
C CYS A 20 30.52 11.42 33.54
N SER A 21 29.49 11.85 34.30
CA SER A 21 28.10 11.42 34.09
C SER A 21 27.40 12.13 32.93
N TYR A 22 28.02 13.16 32.34
CA TYR A 22 27.55 13.85 31.13
C TYR A 22 28.20 13.33 29.83
N SER A 23 28.81 12.14 29.85
CA SER A 23 29.03 11.41 28.60
C SER A 23 27.65 11.02 28.05
N GLN A 24 27.19 11.80 27.08
CA GLN A 24 26.01 11.57 26.26
C GLN A 24 25.86 10.06 26.01
N ASN A 25 24.63 9.55 26.15
CA ASN A 25 24.24 8.26 25.59
C ASN A 25 24.58 8.27 24.09
N THR A 26 25.80 7.88 23.72
CA THR A 26 26.19 7.76 22.32
C THR A 26 25.33 6.66 21.74
N LEU A 27 24.37 7.02 20.89
CA LEU A 27 23.51 6.09 20.19
C LEU A 27 24.41 5.10 19.40
N ARG A 28 24.55 3.88 19.91
CA ARG A 28 25.34 2.83 19.24
C ARG A 28 24.45 2.11 18.25
N LEU A 29 24.60 2.45 16.97
CA LEU A 29 23.88 1.79 15.89
C LEU A 29 24.73 0.66 15.28
N LYS A 30 24.22 -0.56 15.33
CA LYS A 30 24.80 -1.73 14.68
C LYS A 30 24.51 -1.72 13.17
N LYS A 31 25.55 -1.91 12.36
CA LYS A 31 25.46 -2.01 10.90
C LYS A 31 25.05 -3.43 10.47
N GLY A 32 24.40 -3.58 9.31
CA GLY A 32 24.00 -4.86 8.73
C GLY A 32 22.76 -5.51 9.37
N GLU A 33 22.14 -4.85 10.34
CA GLU A 33 20.95 -5.31 11.06
C GLU A 33 19.93 -4.17 11.17
N VAL A 34 18.65 -4.54 11.29
CA VAL A 34 17.59 -3.55 11.54
C VAL A 34 17.54 -3.29 13.03
N ILE A 35 17.63 -2.01 13.39
CA ILE A 35 17.46 -1.54 14.76
C ILE A 35 16.08 -0.90 14.82
N ASP A 36 15.27 -1.31 15.78
CA ASP A 36 13.88 -0.88 15.92
C ASP A 36 13.66 -0.15 17.26
N SER A 37 12.50 0.48 17.41
CA SER A 37 12.06 1.15 18.64
C SER A 37 12.96 2.30 19.08
N LEU A 38 13.64 2.96 18.13
CA LEU A 38 14.40 4.18 18.39
C LEU A 38 13.44 5.36 18.58
N LYS A 39 13.71 6.24 19.56
CA LYS A 39 12.83 7.37 19.86
C LYS A 39 13.11 8.54 18.95
N VAL A 40 12.07 9.16 18.40
CA VAL A 40 12.18 10.46 17.72
C VAL A 40 12.13 11.57 18.77
N PRO A 41 13.19 12.39 18.92
CA PRO A 41 13.26 13.44 19.93
C PRO A 41 12.06 14.40 19.88
N SER A 42 11.59 14.83 21.05
CA SER A 42 10.48 15.79 21.20
C SER A 42 9.16 15.31 20.57
N SER A 43 8.99 14.00 20.39
CA SER A 43 7.76 13.39 19.89
C SER A 43 7.49 12.06 20.60
N LYS A 44 6.29 11.51 20.40
CA LYS A 44 5.93 10.14 20.86
C LYS A 44 6.25 9.06 19.81
N GLY A 45 6.72 9.46 18.63
CA GLY A 45 6.98 8.52 17.55
C GLY A 45 8.25 7.71 17.78
N ILE A 46 8.24 6.50 17.26
CA ILE A 46 9.36 5.59 17.21
C ILE A 46 9.71 5.25 15.77
N TYR A 47 10.96 4.88 15.54
CA TYR A 47 11.43 4.52 14.21
C TYR A 47 12.35 3.31 14.26
N SER A 48 12.44 2.66 13.11
CA SER A 48 13.43 1.64 12.82
C SER A 48 14.39 2.13 11.74
N ILE A 49 15.62 1.62 11.77
CA ILE A 49 16.67 1.98 10.83
C ILE A 49 17.47 0.76 10.39
N TYR A 50 17.88 0.78 9.13
CA TYR A 50 18.89 -0.10 8.57
C TYR A 50 20.08 0.73 8.07
N LEU A 51 21.29 0.37 8.54
CA LEU A 51 22.55 0.88 8.01
C LEU A 51 23.29 -0.26 7.31
N PRO A 52 23.71 -0.10 6.04
CA PRO A 52 24.50 -1.11 5.35
C PRO A 52 25.80 -1.45 6.11
N LYS A 53 26.34 -2.66 5.93
CA LYS A 53 27.63 -3.03 6.58
C LYS A 53 28.78 -2.10 6.18
N SER A 54 28.76 -1.61 4.95
CA SER A 54 29.71 -0.65 4.40
C SER A 54 29.51 0.78 4.90
N PHE A 55 28.46 1.06 5.70
CA PHE A 55 28.16 2.40 6.19
C PHE A 55 29.35 3.04 6.91
N ASP A 56 29.64 4.30 6.60
CA ASP A 56 30.66 5.11 7.28
C ASP A 56 30.22 6.58 7.36
N LEU A 57 30.80 7.33 8.31
CA LEU A 57 30.43 8.73 8.56
C LEU A 57 31.16 9.74 7.65
N ASN A 58 32.15 9.30 6.88
CA ASN A 58 32.95 10.15 6.01
C ASN A 58 32.38 10.23 4.58
N SER A 59 31.51 9.30 4.21
CA SER A 59 30.82 9.22 2.92
C SER A 59 29.38 9.76 3.01
N GLY A 60 28.87 10.31 1.91
CA GLY A 60 27.45 10.66 1.76
C GLY A 60 26.61 9.46 1.33
N TRP A 61 25.45 9.23 1.96
CA TRP A 61 24.59 8.09 1.70
C TRP A 61 23.21 8.48 1.15
N PRO A 62 22.64 7.73 0.20
CA PRO A 62 21.23 7.85 -0.12
C PRO A 62 20.38 7.28 1.02
N VAL A 63 19.16 7.79 1.15
CA VAL A 63 18.23 7.37 2.20
C VAL A 63 16.83 7.14 1.66
N LEU A 64 16.23 6.03 2.07
CA LEU A 64 14.83 5.71 1.84
C LEU A 64 14.03 5.92 3.13
N PHE A 65 13.09 6.86 3.11
CA PHE A 65 12.17 7.14 4.19
C PHE A 65 10.86 6.36 4.02
N GLY A 66 10.31 5.88 5.14
CA GLY A 66 8.94 5.39 5.24
C GLY A 66 8.24 5.99 6.45
N PHE A 67 6.94 6.14 6.34
CA PHE A 67 6.09 6.61 7.42
C PHE A 67 4.85 5.72 7.49
N ASP A 68 4.59 5.10 8.64
CA ASP A 68 3.53 4.09 8.77
C ASP A 68 2.66 4.36 10.00
N SER A 69 1.37 4.56 9.78
CA SER A 69 0.43 4.80 10.87
C SER A 69 0.01 3.54 11.61
N ALA A 70 0.26 2.36 11.02
CA ALA A 70 -0.10 1.06 11.58
C ALA A 70 0.99 0.43 12.49
N ARG A 71 2.07 1.16 12.80
CA ARG A 71 3.17 0.74 13.70
C ARG A 71 3.89 -0.55 13.27
N ASN A 72 4.07 -0.71 11.97
CA ASN A 72 4.80 -1.81 11.33
C ASN A 72 6.23 -1.41 10.89
N GLN A 73 6.81 -0.37 11.49
CA GLN A 73 8.09 0.19 11.06
C GLN A 73 9.21 -0.85 10.97
N ASN A 74 9.29 -1.80 11.90
CA ASN A 74 10.27 -2.88 11.86
C ASN A 74 10.13 -3.77 10.61
N ALA A 75 8.90 -4.23 10.32
CA ALA A 75 8.60 -5.09 9.19
C ALA A 75 8.86 -4.38 7.85
N LEU A 76 8.48 -3.11 7.76
CA LEU A 76 8.71 -2.30 6.57
C LEU A 76 10.20 -1.99 6.34
N THR A 77 11.00 -1.74 7.39
CA THR A 77 12.46 -1.59 7.23
C THR A 77 13.10 -2.90 6.80
N ASN A 78 12.69 -4.04 7.37
CA ASN A 78 13.18 -5.36 6.96
C ASN A 78 12.84 -5.70 5.50
N THR A 79 11.71 -5.20 4.97
CA THR A 79 11.33 -5.37 3.56
C THR A 79 12.43 -4.88 2.61
N PHE A 80 13.07 -3.75 2.93
CA PHE A 80 14.11 -3.17 2.07
C PHE A 80 15.54 -3.58 2.45
N LYS A 81 15.76 -4.21 3.61
CA LYS A 81 17.08 -4.59 4.14
C LYS A 81 18.02 -5.17 3.09
N LYS A 82 17.58 -6.22 2.37
CA LYS A 82 18.43 -6.91 1.38
C LYS A 82 18.84 -6.00 0.23
N SER A 83 17.89 -5.23 -0.30
CA SER A 83 18.16 -4.29 -1.40
C SER A 83 19.03 -3.12 -0.91
N ALA A 84 18.80 -2.65 0.31
CA ALA A 84 19.57 -1.58 0.92
C ALA A 84 21.03 -1.98 1.16
N GLU A 85 21.28 -3.23 1.55
CA GLU A 85 22.64 -3.79 1.65
C GLU A 85 23.32 -3.85 0.27
N GLU A 86 22.63 -4.39 -0.74
CA GLU A 86 23.19 -4.56 -2.08
C GLU A 86 23.51 -3.23 -2.77
N PHE A 87 22.69 -2.19 -2.54
CA PHE A 87 22.79 -0.92 -3.26
C PHE A 87 23.27 0.26 -2.40
N GLY A 88 23.61 0.02 -1.13
CA GLY A 88 24.16 1.03 -0.23
C GLY A 88 23.18 2.14 0.14
N TYR A 89 22.03 1.80 0.71
CA TYR A 89 21.03 2.76 1.18
C TYR A 89 20.83 2.69 2.69
N ILE A 90 20.68 3.85 3.32
CA ILE A 90 20.05 3.94 4.64
C ILE A 90 18.54 3.73 4.43
N VAL A 91 17.91 2.92 5.26
CA VAL A 91 16.44 2.82 5.30
C VAL A 91 15.98 3.25 6.67
N VAL A 92 15.05 4.19 6.74
CA VAL A 92 14.44 4.67 7.98
C VAL A 92 12.94 4.62 7.83
N VAL A 93 12.27 3.99 8.79
CA VAL A 93 10.80 3.96 8.83
C VAL A 93 10.34 4.42 10.19
N SER A 94 9.52 5.45 10.20
CA SER A 94 8.93 5.97 11.43
C SER A 94 7.47 5.57 11.52
N ASP A 95 7.02 5.25 12.72
CA ASP A 95 5.59 5.35 13.01
C ASP A 95 5.19 6.82 13.16
N TYR A 96 3.93 7.10 12.89
CA TYR A 96 3.28 8.31 13.37
C TYR A 96 1.87 7.91 13.83
N GLY A 97 1.39 8.44 14.94
CA GLY A 97 0.11 8.00 15.52
C GLY A 97 -1.03 8.08 14.49
N GLU A 98 -1.81 7.02 14.35
CA GLU A 98 -2.91 6.94 13.38
C GLU A 98 -3.92 8.09 13.55
N SER A 99 -4.16 8.48 14.81
CA SER A 99 -5.10 9.52 15.23
C SER A 99 -4.60 10.96 15.00
N LEU A 100 -3.41 11.16 14.45
CA LEU A 100 -2.89 12.51 14.20
C LEU A 100 -3.70 13.21 13.09
N SER A 101 -3.90 14.52 13.26
CA SER A 101 -4.45 15.38 12.20
C SER A 101 -3.49 15.44 10.99
N SER A 102 -3.97 15.92 9.84
CA SER A 102 -3.13 16.10 8.66
C SER A 102 -1.98 17.08 8.92
N GLU A 103 -2.26 18.16 9.65
CA GLU A 103 -1.30 19.18 10.04
C GLU A 103 -0.22 18.60 10.98
N ASP A 104 -0.64 17.79 11.96
CA ASP A 104 0.27 17.13 12.90
C ASP A 104 1.15 16.10 12.19
N LYS A 105 0.59 15.34 11.24
CA LYS A 105 1.36 14.41 10.39
C LYS A 105 2.42 15.14 9.58
N SER A 106 2.07 16.27 8.96
CA SER A 106 3.02 17.08 8.20
C SER A 106 4.15 17.62 9.09
N SER A 107 3.79 18.16 10.26
CA SER A 107 4.74 18.67 11.25
C SER A 107 5.69 17.58 11.74
N TYR A 108 5.14 16.40 12.02
CA TYR A 108 5.90 15.22 12.42
C TYR A 108 6.89 14.76 11.33
N ILE A 109 6.44 14.68 10.08
CA ILE A 109 7.28 14.31 8.93
C ILE A 109 8.47 15.26 8.81
N SER A 110 8.22 16.58 8.88
CA SER A 110 9.27 17.59 8.83
C SER A 110 10.29 17.44 9.97
N LEU A 111 9.79 17.22 11.19
CA LEU A 111 10.62 16.98 12.38
C LEU A 111 11.48 15.73 12.21
N PHE A 112 10.89 14.62 11.77
CA PHE A 112 11.61 13.36 11.59
C PHE A 112 12.67 13.43 10.51
N ILE A 113 12.37 14.07 9.36
CA ILE A 113 13.35 14.28 8.30
C ILE A 113 14.55 15.08 8.83
N LYS A 114 14.30 16.19 9.53
CA LYS A 114 15.37 17.00 10.15
C LYS A 114 16.19 16.19 11.15
N HIS A 115 15.53 15.36 11.95
CA HIS A 115 16.21 14.48 12.90
C HIS A 115 17.17 13.51 12.18
N ILE A 116 16.72 12.78 11.17
CA ILE A 116 17.57 11.83 10.43
C ILE A 116 18.72 12.54 9.70
N VAL A 117 18.44 13.67 9.04
CA VAL A 117 19.48 14.45 8.33
C VAL A 117 20.52 15.03 9.30
N SER A 118 20.15 15.31 10.56
CA SER A 118 21.11 15.75 11.58
C SER A 118 22.04 14.64 12.09
N LEU A 119 21.64 13.37 11.96
CA LEU A 119 22.38 12.22 12.48
C LEU A 119 23.32 11.59 11.45
N PHE A 120 22.99 11.66 10.16
CA PHE A 120 23.69 10.93 9.12
C PHE A 120 24.14 11.84 7.97
N PRO A 121 25.31 11.59 7.37
CA PRO A 121 25.75 12.29 6.17
C PRO A 121 24.88 11.87 4.98
N ILE A 122 23.75 12.55 4.78
CA ILE A 122 22.86 12.28 3.65
C ILE A 122 23.39 12.96 2.39
N GLN A 123 23.51 12.19 1.32
CA GLN A 123 23.95 12.72 0.03
C GLN A 123 22.87 13.67 -0.54
N ASN A 124 23.29 14.85 -1.01
CA ASN A 124 22.40 15.82 -1.61
C ASN A 124 21.62 15.20 -2.79
N LYS A 125 20.33 15.53 -2.94
CA LYS A 125 19.44 15.01 -4.00
C LYS A 125 19.35 13.48 -4.06
N ARG A 126 19.43 12.82 -2.91
CA ARG A 126 19.38 11.35 -2.77
C ARG A 126 18.50 10.90 -1.61
N MET A 127 17.47 11.70 -1.31
CA MET A 127 16.39 11.29 -0.41
C MET A 127 15.25 10.72 -1.24
N TYR A 128 14.70 9.60 -0.79
CA TYR A 128 13.60 8.90 -1.41
C TYR A 128 12.57 8.55 -0.36
N VAL A 129 11.32 8.32 -0.76
CA VAL A 129 10.25 7.92 0.15
C VAL A 129 9.51 6.71 -0.41
N PHE A 130 8.99 5.83 0.45
CA PHE A 130 8.01 4.82 0.05
C PHE A 130 6.71 4.92 0.83
N GLY A 131 5.64 4.46 0.18
CA GLY A 131 4.31 4.39 0.75
C GLY A 131 3.66 3.05 0.44
N THR A 132 2.93 2.52 1.41
CA THR A 132 2.14 1.28 1.26
C THR A 132 0.78 1.41 1.94
N GLY A 133 -0.19 0.64 1.48
CA GLY A 133 -1.53 0.58 2.08
C GLY A 133 -2.22 1.95 2.20
N LYS A 134 -2.76 2.23 3.38
CA LYS A 134 -3.51 3.48 3.67
C LYS A 134 -2.63 4.73 3.71
N ASP A 135 -1.34 4.57 4.03
CA ASP A 135 -0.39 5.70 4.13
C ASP A 135 0.28 6.03 2.79
N ALA A 136 0.11 5.18 1.78
CA ALA A 136 0.74 5.37 0.48
C ALA A 136 0.41 6.73 -0.16
N PRO A 137 -0.85 7.21 -0.20
CA PRO A 137 -1.15 8.51 -0.78
C PRO A 137 -0.41 9.68 -0.11
N LEU A 138 -0.29 9.68 1.22
CA LEU A 138 0.46 10.72 1.93
C LEU A 138 1.95 10.63 1.60
N ASN A 139 2.57 9.47 1.81
CA ASN A 139 4.00 9.29 1.63
C ASN A 139 4.43 9.56 0.19
N THR A 140 3.63 9.12 -0.77
CA THR A 140 3.95 9.29 -2.19
C THR A 140 3.70 10.72 -2.68
N SER A 141 2.93 11.52 -1.96
CA SER A 141 2.79 12.96 -2.24
C SER A 141 3.97 13.82 -1.77
N LEU A 142 4.83 13.31 -0.88
CA LEU A 142 5.91 14.11 -0.26
C LEU A 142 6.88 14.77 -1.26
N PRO A 143 7.25 14.18 -2.40
CA PRO A 143 8.06 14.86 -3.41
C PRO A 143 7.40 16.12 -4.00
N LEU A 144 6.09 16.30 -3.84
CA LEU A 144 5.38 17.54 -4.22
C LEU A 144 5.54 18.65 -3.17
N LEU A 145 5.85 18.27 -1.93
CA LEU A 145 5.92 19.16 -0.77
C LEU A 145 7.37 19.47 -0.36
N TYR A 146 8.29 18.55 -0.65
CA TYR A 146 9.69 18.63 -0.23
C TYR A 146 10.59 18.34 -1.43
N GLU A 147 11.27 19.37 -1.94
CA GLU A 147 12.16 19.29 -3.11
C GLU A 147 13.35 18.35 -2.92
N GLN A 148 13.68 18.00 -1.67
CA GLN A 148 14.77 17.08 -1.35
C GLN A 148 14.47 15.64 -1.78
N PHE A 149 13.18 15.25 -1.89
CA PHE A 149 12.80 13.91 -2.33
C PHE A 149 12.87 13.79 -3.85
N GLU A 150 13.82 13.01 -4.33
CA GLU A 150 14.12 12.81 -5.76
C GLU A 150 13.42 11.58 -6.34
N GLY A 151 12.67 10.84 -5.52
CA GLY A 151 11.87 9.73 -5.99
C GLY A 151 11.01 9.08 -4.92
N VAL A 152 10.07 8.28 -5.41
CA VAL A 152 9.04 7.61 -4.62
C VAL A 152 8.86 6.16 -5.03
N ILE A 153 8.63 5.29 -4.05
CA ILE A 153 8.16 3.92 -4.24
C ILE A 153 6.71 3.82 -3.74
N ALA A 154 5.77 3.54 -4.64
CA ALA A 154 4.36 3.34 -4.32
C ALA A 154 4.02 1.85 -4.34
N ILE A 155 3.48 1.32 -3.25
CA ILE A 155 3.14 -0.11 -3.11
C ILE A 155 1.64 -0.26 -2.85
N GLY A 156 0.92 -0.90 -3.77
CA GLY A 156 -0.51 -1.22 -3.66
C GLY A 156 -1.47 -0.03 -3.73
N ASN A 157 -1.00 1.18 -3.40
CA ASN A 157 -1.73 2.43 -3.49
C ASN A 157 -0.75 3.59 -3.76
N SER A 158 -1.23 4.73 -4.23
CA SER A 158 -0.42 5.87 -4.62
C SER A 158 -1.23 7.16 -4.59
N TYR A 159 -0.53 8.29 -4.46
CA TYR A 159 -1.12 9.60 -4.65
C TYR A 159 -1.59 9.77 -6.10
N ASN A 160 -2.73 10.44 -6.29
CA ASN A 160 -3.22 10.76 -7.61
C ASN A 160 -2.56 12.04 -8.16
N TYR A 161 -1.60 11.87 -9.08
CA TYR A 161 -0.85 12.99 -9.68
C TYR A 161 -1.57 13.72 -10.82
N SER A 162 -2.78 13.30 -11.21
CA SER A 162 -3.39 13.60 -12.52
C SER A 162 -3.50 15.07 -12.94
N GLN A 163 -3.36 16.06 -12.04
CA GLN A 163 -3.47 17.49 -12.40
C GLN A 163 -2.49 18.42 -11.66
N LYS A 164 -1.52 17.88 -10.91
CA LYS A 164 -0.76 18.67 -9.92
C LYS A 164 0.74 18.80 -10.18
N LEU A 165 1.27 18.25 -11.27
CA LEU A 165 2.70 18.36 -11.59
C LEU A 165 3.03 19.58 -12.43
N ASN A 166 3.78 20.51 -11.83
CA ASN A 166 4.47 21.59 -12.52
C ASN A 166 5.75 21.09 -13.19
N ARG A 167 6.20 21.75 -14.26
CA ARG A 167 7.34 21.31 -15.09
C ARG A 167 8.69 21.27 -14.36
N ASN A 168 8.82 21.83 -13.16
CA ASN A 168 10.09 21.95 -12.45
C ASN A 168 10.29 20.92 -11.32
N ASN A 169 9.28 20.11 -10.96
CA ASN A 169 9.34 19.18 -9.82
C ASN A 169 9.28 17.71 -10.27
N TYR A 170 10.24 17.26 -11.09
CA TYR A 170 10.28 15.87 -11.54
C TYR A 170 11.10 14.98 -10.61
N PHE A 171 10.39 14.10 -9.89
CA PHE A 171 10.95 13.00 -9.12
C PHE A 171 10.79 11.67 -9.89
N SER A 172 11.59 10.66 -9.54
CA SER A 172 11.47 9.31 -10.09
C SER A 172 10.34 8.53 -9.42
N TYR A 173 9.60 7.72 -10.17
CA TYR A 173 8.47 6.94 -9.66
C TYR A 173 8.66 5.45 -9.89
N VAL A 174 8.59 4.67 -8.82
CA VAL A 174 8.54 3.21 -8.87
C VAL A 174 7.20 2.76 -8.31
N GLY A 175 6.31 2.27 -9.16
CA GLY A 175 5.05 1.68 -8.71
C GLY A 175 5.12 0.15 -8.62
N MET A 176 4.52 -0.43 -7.59
CA MET A 176 4.42 -1.86 -7.39
C MET A 176 2.98 -2.22 -7.02
N VAL A 177 2.33 -3.06 -7.81
CA VAL A 177 0.90 -3.34 -7.62
C VAL A 177 0.56 -4.79 -7.95
N GLY A 178 -0.29 -5.41 -7.14
CA GLY A 178 -0.81 -6.74 -7.40
C GLY A 178 -1.73 -6.74 -8.63
N ASN A 179 -1.68 -7.80 -9.44
CA ASN A 179 -2.54 -7.96 -10.61
C ASN A 179 -4.03 -8.13 -10.26
N LYS A 180 -4.37 -8.39 -9.00
CA LYS A 180 -5.75 -8.46 -8.48
C LYS A 180 -6.18 -7.20 -7.74
N ASN A 181 -5.25 -6.27 -7.53
CA ASN A 181 -5.52 -5.00 -6.86
C ASN A 181 -6.34 -4.08 -7.79
N PHE A 182 -7.45 -3.55 -7.30
CA PHE A 182 -8.34 -2.69 -8.09
C PHE A 182 -7.67 -1.39 -8.59
N ARG A 183 -6.55 -1.00 -7.96
CA ARG A 183 -5.74 0.17 -8.34
C ARG A 183 -4.73 -0.13 -9.45
N SER A 184 -4.68 -1.34 -10.02
CA SER A 184 -3.69 -1.67 -11.05
C SER A 184 -3.78 -0.73 -12.27
N LEU A 185 -4.99 -0.32 -12.66
CA LEU A 185 -5.20 0.66 -13.73
C LEU A 185 -4.68 2.05 -13.34
N ASP A 186 -4.94 2.50 -12.11
CA ASP A 186 -4.46 3.78 -11.57
C ASP A 186 -2.92 3.89 -11.65
N PHE A 187 -2.22 2.78 -11.37
CA PHE A 187 -0.75 2.70 -11.50
C PHE A 187 -0.29 2.79 -12.96
N GLU A 188 -0.97 2.11 -13.88
CA GLU A 188 -0.65 2.22 -15.31
C GLU A 188 -0.85 3.64 -15.84
N ASP A 189 -1.92 4.30 -15.42
CA ASP A 189 -2.25 5.67 -15.85
C ASP A 189 -1.31 6.70 -15.20
N THR A 190 -0.95 6.51 -13.93
CA THR A 190 0.11 7.28 -13.27
C THR A 190 1.42 7.17 -14.03
N ASN A 191 1.82 5.95 -14.40
CA ASN A 191 3.05 5.72 -15.15
C ASN A 191 3.03 6.42 -16.52
N LYS A 192 1.92 6.30 -17.27
CA LYS A 192 1.76 7.00 -18.56
C LYS A 192 1.84 8.52 -18.38
N TYR A 193 1.14 9.05 -17.38
CA TYR A 193 1.10 10.48 -17.08
C TYR A 193 2.50 11.02 -16.73
N LEU A 194 3.19 10.38 -15.78
CA LEU A 194 4.53 10.78 -15.34
C LEU A 194 5.54 10.71 -16.48
N ARG A 195 5.54 9.64 -17.27
CA ARG A 195 6.43 9.52 -18.44
C ARG A 195 6.12 10.57 -19.51
N LYS A 196 4.85 10.90 -19.75
CA LYS A 196 4.45 11.98 -20.68
C LYS A 196 4.97 13.34 -20.21
N LYS A 197 5.10 13.54 -18.90
CA LYS A 197 5.70 14.74 -18.30
C LYS A 197 7.24 14.73 -18.29
N GLY A 198 7.88 13.62 -18.66
CA GLY A 198 9.34 13.49 -18.68
C GLY A 198 9.95 12.94 -17.40
N ALA A 199 9.14 12.56 -16.41
CA ALA A 199 9.63 11.88 -15.22
C ALA A 199 10.10 10.45 -15.53
N VAL A 200 11.14 10.00 -14.81
CA VAL A 200 11.60 8.62 -14.87
C VAL A 200 10.62 7.77 -14.05
N SER A 201 9.81 6.96 -14.73
CA SER A 201 8.74 6.21 -14.08
C SER A 201 8.67 4.78 -14.61
N GLU A 202 8.55 3.83 -13.70
CA GLU A 202 8.38 2.41 -13.97
C GLU A 202 7.33 1.79 -13.03
N VAL A 203 6.54 0.84 -13.56
CA VAL A 203 5.56 0.07 -12.77
C VAL A 203 5.85 -1.43 -12.89
N TYR A 204 5.81 -2.11 -11.76
CA TYR A 204 5.96 -3.55 -11.61
C TYR A 204 4.65 -4.15 -11.14
N VAL A 205 4.12 -5.08 -11.92
CA VAL A 205 2.92 -5.85 -11.58
C VAL A 205 3.35 -7.23 -11.13
N PHE A 206 2.81 -7.72 -10.01
CA PHE A 206 3.08 -9.05 -9.49
C PHE A 206 1.78 -9.83 -9.27
N ASN A 207 1.89 -11.16 -9.10
CA ASN A 207 0.72 -11.97 -8.75
C ASN A 207 0.37 -11.75 -7.28
N GLY A 208 -0.74 -11.06 -7.02
CA GLY A 208 -1.14 -10.66 -5.68
C GLY A 208 -2.24 -9.62 -5.71
N ASN A 209 -2.72 -9.24 -4.54
CA ASN A 209 -3.73 -8.21 -4.32
C ASN A 209 -3.15 -7.06 -3.47
N GLU A 210 -3.31 -7.10 -2.16
CA GLU A 210 -2.90 -6.05 -1.21
C GLU A 210 -1.62 -6.40 -0.44
N GLU A 211 -1.08 -7.60 -0.66
CA GLU A 211 0.13 -8.05 0.00
C GLU A 211 1.36 -7.23 -0.43
N LEU A 212 2.39 -7.23 0.41
CA LEU A 212 3.68 -6.67 0.00
C LEU A 212 4.25 -7.44 -1.21
N PRO A 213 4.90 -6.73 -2.16
CA PRO A 213 5.52 -7.37 -3.31
C PRO A 213 6.55 -8.42 -2.88
N PRO A 214 6.72 -9.50 -3.65
CA PRO A 214 7.75 -10.49 -3.35
C PRO A 214 9.15 -9.86 -3.42
N PRO A 215 10.16 -10.43 -2.72
CA PRO A 215 11.48 -9.81 -2.56
C PRO A 215 12.19 -9.45 -3.88
N ASN A 216 11.97 -10.23 -4.94
CA ASN A 216 12.53 -9.98 -6.27
C ASN A 216 11.95 -8.73 -6.95
N ILE A 217 10.72 -8.32 -6.59
CA ILE A 217 10.11 -7.08 -7.08
C ILE A 217 10.59 -5.89 -6.24
N ILE A 218 10.63 -6.03 -4.91
CA ILE A 218 11.19 -5.01 -4.00
C ILE A 218 12.63 -4.64 -4.40
N ALA A 219 13.45 -5.65 -4.72
CA ALA A 219 14.85 -5.46 -5.11
C ALA A 219 15.05 -4.58 -6.38
N LYS A 220 13.99 -4.35 -7.18
CA LYS A 220 14.06 -3.48 -8.36
C LYS A 220 13.99 -1.98 -8.02
N ALA A 221 13.54 -1.61 -6.81
CA ALA A 221 13.23 -0.21 -6.48
C ALA A 221 14.47 0.67 -6.32
N LEU A 222 15.39 0.32 -5.43
CA LEU A 222 16.55 1.17 -5.12
C LEU A 222 17.53 1.33 -6.31
N PRO A 223 17.80 0.29 -7.13
CA PRO A 223 18.60 0.44 -8.34
C PRO A 223 18.04 1.46 -9.33
N HIS A 224 16.71 1.57 -9.42
CA HIS A 224 16.06 2.54 -10.29
C HIS A 224 16.46 3.97 -9.92
N PHE A 225 16.51 4.28 -8.63
CA PHE A 225 16.95 5.59 -8.15
C PHE A 225 18.44 5.85 -8.36
N THR A 226 19.28 4.83 -8.18
CA THR A 226 20.71 4.93 -8.51
C THR A 226 20.94 5.22 -9.98
N MET A 227 20.24 4.51 -10.88
CA MET A 227 20.31 4.79 -12.32
C MET A 227 19.78 6.19 -12.67
N ALA A 228 18.66 6.61 -12.07
CA ALA A 228 18.13 7.94 -12.30
C ALA A 228 19.12 9.04 -11.85
N ALA A 229 19.80 8.85 -10.72
CA ALA A 229 20.83 9.77 -10.23
C ALA A 229 22.05 9.83 -11.17
N MET A 230 22.51 8.70 -11.70
CA MET A 230 23.59 8.66 -12.71
C MET A 230 23.16 9.33 -14.02
N ALA A 231 21.91 9.13 -14.47
CA ALA A 231 21.38 9.75 -15.67
C ALA A 231 21.27 11.28 -15.55
N LYS A 232 20.89 11.77 -14.35
CA LYS A 232 20.82 13.20 -14.01
C LYS A 232 22.19 13.84 -13.76
N GLY A 233 23.26 13.05 -13.62
CA GLY A 233 24.59 13.55 -13.25
C GLY A 233 24.75 13.90 -11.77
N THR A 234 23.79 13.52 -10.91
CA THR A 234 23.88 13.71 -9.45
C THR A 234 25.02 12.88 -8.85
N ILE A 235 25.32 11.73 -9.46
CA ILE A 235 26.47 10.88 -9.12
C ILE A 235 27.22 10.47 -10.40
N PRO A 236 28.52 10.17 -10.31
CA PRO A 236 29.28 9.63 -11.43
C PRO A 236 28.65 8.36 -11.98
N LYS A 237 28.74 8.18 -13.31
CA LYS A 237 28.32 6.94 -13.95
C LYS A 237 29.29 5.82 -13.59
N ASP A 238 28.76 4.71 -13.10
CA ASP A 238 29.52 3.48 -12.88
C ASP A 238 29.21 2.49 -14.01
N SER A 239 30.06 2.49 -15.04
CA SER A 239 29.86 1.65 -16.23
C SER A 239 29.87 0.16 -15.91
N ILE A 240 30.67 -0.27 -14.92
CA ILE A 240 30.77 -1.69 -14.53
C ILE A 240 29.48 -2.10 -13.83
N TRP A 241 28.99 -1.29 -12.90
CA TRP A 241 27.73 -1.55 -12.22
C TRP A 241 26.54 -1.56 -13.19
N ILE A 242 26.50 -0.62 -14.15
CA ILE A 242 25.45 -0.56 -15.18
C ILE A 242 25.46 -1.82 -16.04
N GLU A 243 26.62 -2.26 -16.51
CA GLU A 243 26.75 -3.46 -17.35
C GLU A 243 26.33 -4.72 -16.58
N ASN A 244 26.80 -4.88 -15.34
CA ASN A 244 26.40 -6.00 -14.48
C ASN A 244 24.88 -6.03 -14.25
N ARG A 245 24.25 -4.86 -14.06
CA ARG A 245 22.80 -4.76 -13.89
C ARG A 245 22.05 -5.11 -15.18
N TYR A 246 22.58 -4.67 -16.33
CA TYR A 246 22.05 -4.99 -17.64
C TYR A 246 22.07 -6.49 -17.90
N GLN A 247 23.17 -7.19 -17.59
CA GLN A 247 23.26 -8.64 -17.73
C GLN A 247 22.27 -9.38 -16.82
N LYS A 248 22.14 -8.97 -15.54
CA LYS A 248 21.09 -9.53 -14.65
C LYS A 248 19.67 -9.36 -15.21
N ASP A 249 19.36 -8.24 -15.86
CA ASP A 249 18.06 -8.05 -16.51
C ASP A 249 17.91 -8.90 -17.78
N ARG A 250 19.00 -9.14 -18.53
CA ARG A 250 19.00 -10.06 -19.68
C ARG A 250 18.74 -11.50 -19.26
N GLU A 251 19.35 -11.95 -18.16
CA GLU A 251 19.10 -13.27 -17.56
C GLU A 251 17.62 -13.44 -17.18
N LEU A 252 17.01 -12.41 -16.58
CA LEU A 252 15.58 -12.43 -16.29
C LEU A 252 14.72 -12.57 -17.55
N VAL A 253 15.06 -11.85 -18.63
CA VAL A 253 14.34 -11.98 -19.91
C VAL A 253 14.48 -13.39 -20.47
N SER A 254 15.68 -13.99 -20.42
CA SER A 254 15.91 -15.37 -20.84
C SER A 254 15.05 -16.35 -20.03
N LEU A 255 15.05 -16.23 -18.70
CA LEU A 255 14.23 -17.06 -17.82
C LEU A 255 12.73 -16.94 -18.15
N LEU A 256 12.23 -15.72 -18.35
CA LEU A 256 10.82 -15.51 -18.71
C LEU A 256 10.46 -16.16 -20.05
N LYS A 257 11.38 -16.18 -21.02
CA LYS A 257 11.18 -16.86 -22.31
C LYS A 257 11.19 -18.38 -22.16
N GLU A 258 12.10 -18.92 -21.35
CA GLU A 258 12.17 -20.36 -21.02
C GLU A 258 10.88 -20.84 -20.35
N GLU A 259 10.33 -20.03 -19.43
CA GLU A 259 9.04 -20.26 -18.78
C GLU A 259 7.83 -19.96 -19.67
N LYS A 260 8.03 -19.62 -20.95
CA LYS A 260 7.00 -19.23 -21.93
C LYS A 260 6.17 -18.01 -21.52
N LYS A 261 6.66 -17.19 -20.59
CA LYS A 261 6.03 -15.93 -20.14
C LYS A 261 6.37 -14.78 -21.09
N TYR A 262 6.06 -14.95 -22.38
CA TYR A 262 6.49 -14.04 -23.44
C TYR A 262 5.96 -12.62 -23.29
N LEU A 263 4.74 -12.41 -22.77
CA LEU A 263 4.23 -11.07 -22.51
C LEU A 263 5.03 -10.36 -21.42
N GLN A 264 5.46 -11.08 -20.38
CA GLN A 264 6.30 -10.52 -19.31
C GLN A 264 7.71 -10.22 -19.82
N ALA A 265 8.29 -11.11 -20.64
CA ALA A 265 9.58 -10.87 -21.29
C ALA A 265 9.54 -9.61 -22.17
N TYR A 266 8.47 -9.45 -22.95
CA TYR A 266 8.25 -8.26 -23.77
C TYR A 266 8.14 -6.97 -22.93
N ASP A 267 7.42 -7.01 -21.81
CA ASP A 267 7.26 -5.89 -20.89
C ASP A 267 8.58 -5.53 -20.19
N GLU A 268 9.38 -6.52 -19.77
CA GLU A 268 10.72 -6.27 -19.19
C GLU A 268 11.68 -5.69 -20.23
N LEU A 269 11.72 -6.20 -21.46
CA LEU A 269 12.48 -5.59 -22.56
C LEU A 269 12.08 -4.13 -22.81
N THR A 270 10.78 -3.80 -22.68
CA THR A 270 10.31 -2.41 -22.81
C THR A 270 10.90 -1.52 -21.72
N LYS A 271 10.94 -2.01 -20.47
CA LYS A 271 11.55 -1.30 -19.33
C LYS A 271 13.06 -1.17 -19.53
N MET A 272 13.75 -2.24 -19.88
CA MET A 272 15.20 -2.24 -20.16
C MET A 272 15.55 -1.20 -21.22
N ARG A 273 14.83 -1.14 -22.34
CA ARG A 273 15.05 -0.11 -23.37
C ARG A 273 14.92 1.30 -22.81
N SER A 274 13.93 1.56 -21.94
CA SER A 274 13.76 2.86 -21.30
C SER A 274 14.86 3.18 -20.29
N ARG A 275 15.28 2.17 -19.51
CA ARG A 275 16.24 2.27 -18.40
C ARG A 275 17.67 2.46 -18.88
N TYR A 276 18.08 1.71 -19.91
CA TYR A 276 19.47 1.66 -20.38
C TYR A 276 19.80 2.58 -21.56
N ARG A 277 18.81 3.16 -22.26
CA ARG A 277 19.06 3.98 -23.47
C ARG A 277 20.03 5.17 -23.28
N LEU A 278 20.18 5.67 -22.05
CA LEU A 278 21.09 6.78 -21.74
C LEU A 278 22.52 6.31 -21.40
N PHE A 279 22.73 5.00 -21.38
CA PHE A 279 23.96 4.36 -20.93
C PHE A 279 24.54 3.39 -21.97
N LEU A 280 23.69 2.65 -22.69
CA LEU A 280 24.08 1.56 -23.59
C LEU A 280 23.32 1.63 -24.92
N ASN A 281 23.85 0.97 -25.96
CA ASN A 281 23.08 0.69 -27.18
C ASN A 281 22.06 -0.42 -26.90
N VAL A 282 20.78 -0.12 -27.13
CA VAL A 282 19.63 -1.00 -26.84
C VAL A 282 18.90 -1.49 -28.11
N ASP A 283 19.52 -1.38 -29.28
CA ASP A 283 18.91 -1.79 -30.56
C ASP A 283 18.64 -3.29 -30.61
N ASN A 284 19.53 -4.10 -30.05
CA ASN A 284 19.33 -5.56 -29.93
C ASN A 284 18.05 -5.92 -29.15
N LEU A 285 17.70 -5.16 -28.10
CA LEU A 285 16.48 -5.37 -27.33
C LEU A 285 15.23 -5.11 -28.18
N LYS A 286 15.30 -4.17 -29.12
CA LYS A 286 14.20 -3.86 -30.05
C LYS A 286 13.97 -5.00 -31.02
N GLU A 287 15.03 -5.61 -31.54
CA GLU A 287 14.93 -6.78 -32.42
C GLU A 287 14.38 -8.00 -31.67
N GLU A 288 14.84 -8.24 -30.44
CA GLU A 288 14.31 -9.32 -29.60
C GLU A 288 12.81 -9.14 -29.31
N GLN A 289 12.35 -7.91 -29.07
CA GLN A 289 10.92 -7.61 -28.95
C GLN A 289 10.12 -7.92 -30.21
N LYS A 290 10.69 -7.71 -31.41
CA LYS A 290 10.02 -8.07 -32.66
C LYS A 290 9.88 -9.58 -32.80
N GLU A 291 10.87 -10.35 -32.38
CA GLU A 291 10.77 -11.82 -32.39
C GLU A 291 9.70 -12.31 -31.42
N ILE A 292 9.65 -11.78 -30.20
CA ILE A 292 8.58 -12.13 -29.24
C ILE A 292 7.19 -11.82 -29.81
N ARG A 293 7.04 -10.72 -30.57
CA ARG A 293 5.75 -10.36 -31.19
C ARG A 293 5.25 -11.38 -32.20
N LYS A 294 6.13 -12.21 -32.77
CA LYS A 294 5.77 -13.26 -33.73
C LYS A 294 5.25 -14.53 -33.03
N VAL A 295 5.56 -14.72 -31.75
CA VAL A 295 5.15 -15.89 -30.95
C VAL A 295 3.64 -15.87 -30.71
N ASP A 296 2.96 -17.00 -30.92
CA ASP A 296 1.51 -17.09 -30.82
C ASP A 296 0.99 -16.98 -29.38
N ASP A 297 1.71 -17.56 -28.42
CA ASP A 297 1.40 -17.40 -26.98
C ASP A 297 1.40 -15.93 -26.57
N TYR A 298 2.39 -15.15 -27.02
CA TYR A 298 2.40 -13.70 -26.81
C TYR A 298 1.19 -13.01 -27.41
N LYS A 299 0.84 -13.31 -28.67
CA LYS A 299 -0.32 -12.69 -29.35
C LYS A 299 -1.61 -13.01 -28.59
N LYS A 300 -1.77 -14.26 -28.15
CA LYS A 300 -2.94 -14.73 -27.38
C LYS A 300 -3.04 -14.00 -26.04
N GLU A 301 -1.99 -14.02 -25.23
CA GLU A 301 -1.97 -13.35 -23.93
C GLU A 301 -2.20 -11.84 -24.06
N ARG A 302 -1.56 -11.19 -25.04
CA ARG A 302 -1.76 -9.76 -25.29
C ARG A 302 -3.21 -9.42 -25.66
N ARG A 303 -3.86 -10.25 -26.49
CA ARG A 303 -5.28 -10.09 -26.84
C ARG A 303 -6.18 -10.26 -25.62
N LEU A 304 -5.93 -11.28 -24.78
CA LEU A 304 -6.68 -11.51 -23.56
C LEU A 304 -6.52 -10.36 -22.56
N ARG A 305 -5.30 -9.93 -22.28
CA ARG A 305 -5.02 -8.76 -21.42
C ARG A 305 -5.77 -7.53 -21.92
N SER A 306 -5.67 -7.21 -23.21
CA SER A 306 -6.32 -6.03 -23.79
C SER A 306 -7.85 -6.12 -23.74
N LYS A 307 -8.42 -7.29 -24.05
CA LYS A 307 -9.86 -7.54 -24.00
C LYS A 307 -10.43 -7.26 -22.62
N TYR A 308 -9.87 -7.90 -21.58
CA TYR A 308 -10.41 -7.79 -20.24
C TYR A 308 -10.05 -6.47 -19.56
N GLN A 309 -8.94 -5.83 -19.91
CA GLN A 309 -8.66 -4.48 -19.47
C GLN A 309 -9.67 -3.46 -20.02
N ASN A 310 -10.01 -3.53 -21.31
CA ASN A 310 -11.02 -2.65 -21.90
C ASN A 310 -12.42 -2.93 -21.31
N GLN A 311 -12.75 -4.20 -21.10
CA GLN A 311 -14.00 -4.60 -20.45
C GLN A 311 -14.05 -4.08 -19.00
N GLU A 312 -12.94 -4.12 -18.26
CA GLU A 312 -12.85 -3.55 -16.91
C GLU A 312 -13.14 -2.05 -16.89
N ILE A 313 -12.51 -1.28 -17.79
CA ILE A 313 -12.70 0.17 -17.88
C ILE A 313 -14.18 0.49 -18.11
N PHE A 314 -14.80 -0.19 -19.08
CA PHE A 314 -16.22 0.00 -19.39
C PHE A 314 -17.13 -0.35 -18.22
N LEU A 315 -16.91 -1.52 -17.59
CA LEU A 315 -17.73 -1.97 -16.46
C LEU A 315 -17.56 -1.07 -15.24
N ARG A 316 -16.34 -0.62 -14.93
CA ARG A 316 -16.09 0.30 -13.82
C ARG A 316 -16.85 1.61 -14.01
N GLN A 317 -16.80 2.19 -15.21
CA GLN A 317 -17.53 3.42 -15.50
C GLN A 317 -19.06 3.23 -15.40
N SER A 318 -19.59 2.19 -16.04
CA SER A 318 -21.03 1.92 -16.04
C SER A 318 -21.56 1.60 -14.64
N LEU A 319 -20.88 0.73 -13.89
CA LEU A 319 -21.31 0.36 -12.54
C LEU A 319 -21.12 1.52 -11.55
N PHE A 320 -20.07 2.33 -11.69
CA PHE A 320 -19.90 3.51 -10.85
C PHE A 320 -21.05 4.49 -11.03
N PHE A 321 -21.40 4.82 -12.27
CA PHE A 321 -22.51 5.73 -12.57
C PHE A 321 -23.85 5.21 -12.01
N SER A 322 -24.18 3.94 -12.25
CA SER A 322 -25.40 3.34 -11.69
C SER A 322 -25.39 3.30 -10.15
N MET A 323 -24.22 3.05 -9.54
CA MET A 323 -24.09 3.01 -8.08
C MET A 323 -24.29 4.39 -7.46
N GLU A 324 -23.70 5.43 -8.05
CA GLU A 324 -23.86 6.81 -7.63
C GLU A 324 -25.33 7.23 -7.70
N GLU A 325 -26.00 7.02 -8.83
CA GLU A 325 -27.43 7.33 -9.00
C GLU A 325 -28.32 6.59 -7.98
N ASP A 326 -28.09 5.28 -7.79
CA ASP A 326 -28.88 4.47 -6.87
C ASP A 326 -28.66 4.85 -5.39
N ILE A 327 -27.44 5.25 -5.01
CA ILE A 327 -27.11 5.71 -3.65
C ILE A 327 -27.72 7.08 -3.38
N GLU A 328 -27.66 8.01 -4.34
CA GLU A 328 -28.22 9.35 -4.18
C GLU A 328 -29.74 9.30 -4.00
N LEU A 329 -30.42 8.44 -4.78
CA LEU A 329 -31.87 8.29 -4.81
C LEU A 329 -32.43 7.21 -3.87
N ASN A 330 -31.58 6.50 -3.11
CA ASN A 330 -31.96 5.35 -2.27
C ASN A 330 -32.81 4.32 -3.05
N GLN A 331 -32.37 3.91 -4.24
CA GLN A 331 -33.18 3.11 -5.16
C GLN A 331 -33.19 1.61 -4.79
N TYR A 332 -33.98 1.24 -3.78
CA TYR A 332 -34.14 -0.16 -3.36
C TYR A 332 -34.66 -1.09 -4.46
N GLY A 333 -35.43 -0.58 -5.43
CA GLY A 333 -35.94 -1.35 -6.57
C GLY A 333 -34.83 -1.96 -7.43
N ASN A 334 -33.64 -1.36 -7.43
CA ASN A 334 -32.50 -1.81 -8.24
C ASN A 334 -31.63 -2.88 -7.56
N LEU A 335 -31.92 -3.25 -6.31
CA LEU A 335 -31.13 -4.28 -5.60
C LEU A 335 -31.14 -5.64 -6.33
N GLY A 336 -32.27 -6.01 -6.96
CA GLY A 336 -32.33 -7.22 -7.79
C GLY A 336 -31.43 -7.15 -9.03
N TRP A 337 -31.33 -5.99 -9.66
CA TRP A 337 -30.42 -5.76 -10.77
C TRP A 337 -28.95 -5.85 -10.31
N TRP A 338 -28.61 -5.30 -9.15
CA TRP A 338 -27.27 -5.43 -8.56
C TRP A 338 -26.91 -6.89 -8.28
N GLN A 339 -27.83 -7.66 -7.69
CA GLN A 339 -27.62 -9.10 -7.46
C GLN A 339 -27.36 -9.85 -8.77
N TYR A 340 -28.14 -9.54 -9.82
CA TYR A 340 -27.93 -10.10 -11.15
C TYR A 340 -26.56 -9.73 -11.72
N LYS A 341 -26.18 -8.44 -11.69
CA LYS A 341 -24.89 -7.96 -12.22
C LYS A 341 -23.69 -8.57 -11.51
N ILE A 342 -23.69 -8.61 -10.17
CA ILE A 342 -22.63 -9.27 -9.42
C ILE A 342 -22.64 -10.78 -9.71
N GLY A 343 -23.82 -11.41 -9.85
CA GLY A 343 -23.95 -12.80 -10.26
C GLY A 343 -23.29 -13.11 -11.61
N GLU A 344 -23.44 -12.24 -12.61
CA GLU A 344 -22.77 -12.36 -13.91
C GLU A 344 -21.24 -12.25 -13.79
N LEU A 345 -20.75 -11.33 -12.96
CA LEU A 345 -19.30 -11.24 -12.68
C LEU A 345 -18.77 -12.51 -12.00
N GLU A 346 -19.51 -13.07 -11.05
CA GLU A 346 -19.15 -14.33 -10.39
C GLU A 346 -19.11 -15.52 -11.35
N LYS A 347 -20.02 -15.57 -12.34
CA LYS A 347 -19.97 -16.59 -13.41
C LYS A 347 -18.68 -16.45 -14.23
N ILE A 348 -18.27 -15.23 -14.57
CA ILE A 348 -17.01 -14.97 -15.28
C ILE A 348 -15.82 -15.45 -14.43
N HIS A 349 -15.81 -15.13 -13.13
CA HIS A 349 -14.74 -15.53 -12.22
C HIS A 349 -14.57 -17.06 -12.13
N LYS A 350 -15.68 -17.81 -12.12
CA LYS A 350 -15.72 -19.28 -12.06
C LYS A 350 -15.13 -19.98 -13.29
N ASN A 351 -15.07 -19.32 -14.44
CA ASN A 351 -14.51 -19.88 -15.68
C ASN A 351 -12.98 -19.99 -15.67
N LYS A 352 -12.30 -19.50 -14.61
CA LYS A 352 -10.85 -19.64 -14.35
C LYS A 352 -9.90 -19.12 -15.44
N GLU A 353 -10.38 -18.38 -16.44
CA GLU A 353 -9.51 -17.61 -17.32
C GLU A 353 -8.87 -16.48 -16.50
N ILE A 354 -7.53 -16.43 -16.44
CA ILE A 354 -6.81 -15.68 -15.41
C ILE A 354 -7.02 -14.15 -15.54
N TYR A 355 -7.09 -13.62 -16.75
CA TYR A 355 -7.28 -12.19 -16.98
C TYR A 355 -8.72 -11.77 -16.65
N ALA A 356 -9.71 -12.58 -17.03
CA ALA A 356 -11.12 -12.40 -16.69
C ALA A 356 -11.36 -12.49 -15.18
N SER A 357 -10.77 -13.51 -14.54
CA SER A 357 -10.89 -13.74 -13.10
C SER A 357 -10.28 -12.60 -12.29
N ASN A 358 -9.08 -12.14 -12.67
CA ASN A 358 -8.44 -10.99 -12.03
C ASN A 358 -9.23 -9.70 -12.27
N MET A 359 -9.81 -9.48 -13.46
CA MET A 359 -10.70 -8.36 -13.73
C MET A 359 -11.90 -8.34 -12.77
N VAL A 360 -12.55 -9.49 -12.55
CA VAL A 360 -13.70 -9.56 -11.63
C VAL A 360 -13.28 -9.20 -10.20
N ILE A 361 -12.14 -9.70 -9.73
CA ILE A 361 -11.61 -9.35 -8.40
C ILE A 361 -11.37 -7.83 -8.29
N ARG A 362 -10.76 -7.23 -9.31
CA ARG A 362 -10.51 -5.78 -9.35
C ARG A 362 -11.79 -4.96 -9.39
N ILE A 363 -12.79 -5.34 -10.19
CA ILE A 363 -14.09 -4.65 -10.25
C ILE A 363 -14.76 -4.71 -8.88
N LYS A 364 -14.82 -5.89 -8.25
CA LYS A 364 -15.40 -6.01 -6.90
C LYS A 364 -14.64 -5.16 -5.88
N GLY A 365 -13.31 -5.20 -5.90
CA GLY A 365 -12.48 -4.36 -5.04
C GLY A 365 -12.74 -2.86 -5.24
N PHE A 366 -12.91 -2.43 -6.49
CA PHE A 366 -13.27 -1.05 -6.83
C PHE A 366 -14.64 -0.67 -6.25
N LEU A 367 -15.68 -1.48 -6.47
CA LEU A 367 -17.02 -1.23 -5.94
C LEU A 367 -17.05 -1.19 -4.41
N LYS A 368 -16.32 -2.10 -3.74
CA LYS A 368 -16.15 -2.07 -2.28
C LYS A 368 -15.52 -0.76 -1.81
N ASN A 369 -14.48 -0.29 -2.50
CA ASN A 369 -13.84 0.99 -2.15
C ASN A 369 -14.83 2.16 -2.28
N VAL A 370 -15.59 2.22 -3.38
CA VAL A 370 -16.60 3.27 -3.61
C VAL A 370 -17.65 3.25 -2.48
N LEU A 371 -18.22 2.09 -2.16
CA LEU A 371 -19.20 1.95 -1.09
C LEU A 371 -18.62 2.32 0.29
N SER A 372 -17.37 1.95 0.55
CA SER A 372 -16.67 2.34 1.77
C SER A 372 -16.53 3.86 1.89
N ASP A 373 -16.24 4.55 0.79
CA ASP A 373 -16.08 6.01 0.80
C ASP A 373 -17.44 6.70 1.06
N TYR A 374 -18.51 6.27 0.38
CA TYR A 374 -19.88 6.75 0.68
C TYR A 374 -20.29 6.49 2.14
N LYS A 375 -19.99 5.32 2.70
CA LYS A 375 -20.29 5.02 4.11
C LYS A 375 -19.60 5.99 5.07
N LYS A 376 -18.33 6.34 4.83
CA LYS A 376 -17.60 7.31 5.66
C LYS A 376 -18.24 8.69 5.60
N GLU A 377 -18.73 9.11 4.44
CA GLU A 377 -19.39 10.39 4.27
C GLU A 377 -20.75 10.43 4.99
N VAL A 378 -21.54 9.37 4.87
CA VAL A 378 -22.91 9.29 5.42
C VAL A 378 -22.94 9.21 6.95
N ILE A 379 -21.88 8.70 7.60
CA ILE A 379 -21.78 8.65 9.08
C ILE A 379 -22.00 10.03 9.72
N ASN A 380 -21.58 11.11 9.06
CA ASN A 380 -21.68 12.47 9.59
C ASN A 380 -23.11 13.05 9.54
N TYR A 381 -24.04 12.39 8.85
CA TYR A 381 -25.42 12.85 8.71
C TYR A 381 -26.36 12.04 9.61
N LYS A 382 -26.99 12.73 10.58
CA LYS A 382 -27.91 12.10 11.54
C LYS A 382 -29.24 11.65 10.93
N LYS A 383 -29.67 12.21 9.79
CA LYS A 383 -31.01 11.99 9.19
C LYS A 383 -30.99 11.17 7.90
N GLU A 384 -30.05 10.24 7.77
CA GLU A 384 -29.81 9.46 6.54
C GLU A 384 -29.82 7.94 6.85
N GLU A 385 -30.76 7.49 7.69
CA GLU A 385 -30.85 6.09 8.15
C GLU A 385 -31.15 5.12 7.00
N ASP A 386 -32.10 5.45 6.13
CA ASP A 386 -32.41 4.69 4.91
C ASP A 386 -31.16 4.53 4.03
N ARG A 387 -30.43 5.63 3.77
CA ARG A 387 -29.19 5.58 2.97
C ARG A 387 -28.14 4.70 3.63
N LYS A 388 -28.00 4.72 4.96
CA LYS A 388 -27.08 3.82 5.69
C LYS A 388 -27.48 2.37 5.51
N ILE A 389 -28.76 2.03 5.62
CA ILE A 389 -29.25 0.66 5.39
C ILE A 389 -28.98 0.25 3.94
N PHE A 390 -29.36 1.07 2.96
CA PHE A 390 -29.13 0.82 1.54
C PHE A 390 -27.65 0.55 1.21
N LEU A 391 -26.74 1.40 1.69
CA LEU A 391 -25.30 1.24 1.48
C LEU A 391 -24.76 -0.08 2.06
N ASN A 392 -25.23 -0.49 3.24
CA ASN A 392 -24.82 -1.76 3.83
C ASN A 392 -25.41 -2.94 3.05
N ILE A 393 -26.68 -2.89 2.64
CA ILE A 393 -27.30 -3.94 1.81
C ILE A 393 -26.50 -4.10 0.51
N LEU A 394 -26.24 -3.00 -0.20
CA LEU A 394 -25.49 -3.02 -1.45
C LEU A 394 -24.07 -3.57 -1.25
N SER A 395 -23.45 -3.28 -0.10
CA SER A 395 -22.14 -3.86 0.27
C SER A 395 -22.20 -5.37 0.44
N THR A 396 -23.27 -5.93 1.03
CA THR A 396 -23.44 -7.40 1.13
C THR A 396 -23.67 -8.06 -0.23
N ILE A 397 -24.26 -7.34 -1.19
CA ILE A 397 -24.43 -7.83 -2.57
C ILE A 397 -23.07 -7.89 -3.29
N VAL A 398 -22.27 -6.82 -3.18
CA VAL A 398 -20.92 -6.76 -3.77
C VAL A 398 -19.96 -7.72 -3.07
N ASP A 399 -20.10 -7.87 -1.75
CA ASP A 399 -19.28 -8.72 -0.90
C ASP A 399 -20.10 -9.52 0.11
N LYS A 400 -20.34 -10.78 -0.20
CA LYS A 400 -21.06 -11.70 0.69
C LYS A 400 -20.34 -11.95 2.03
N ASN A 401 -19.06 -11.62 2.11
CA ASN A 401 -18.26 -11.77 3.33
C ASN A 401 -18.11 -10.46 4.13
N ASP A 402 -18.79 -9.38 3.73
CA ASP A 402 -18.80 -8.13 4.49
C ASP A 402 -19.74 -8.24 5.70
N PHE A 403 -19.29 -9.01 6.70
CA PHE A 403 -20.02 -9.26 7.93
C PHE A 403 -20.23 -8.00 8.77
N GLU A 404 -19.40 -6.96 8.61
CA GLU A 404 -19.65 -5.67 9.27
C GLU A 404 -20.91 -5.02 8.69
N SER A 405 -21.08 -5.04 7.37
CA SER A 405 -22.33 -4.57 6.75
C SER A 405 -23.55 -5.34 7.20
N TYR A 406 -23.47 -6.67 7.31
CA TYR A 406 -24.59 -7.46 7.84
C TYR A 406 -24.99 -7.02 9.25
N ARG A 407 -24.03 -6.87 10.17
CA ARG A 407 -24.31 -6.40 11.54
C ARG A 407 -24.88 -4.99 11.57
N ASN A 408 -24.39 -4.10 10.71
CA ASN A 408 -24.92 -2.74 10.59
C ASN A 408 -26.38 -2.75 10.11
N ILE A 409 -26.74 -3.61 9.15
CA ILE A 409 -28.15 -3.76 8.72
C ILE A 409 -29.01 -4.24 9.89
N ILE A 410 -28.58 -5.31 10.58
CA ILE A 410 -29.31 -5.85 11.74
C ILE A 410 -29.53 -4.76 12.81
N SER A 411 -28.49 -3.99 13.12
CA SER A 411 -28.55 -2.89 14.09
C SER A 411 -29.53 -1.80 13.64
N LEU A 412 -29.34 -1.25 12.44
CA LEU A 412 -30.13 -0.15 11.92
C LEU A 412 -31.61 -0.53 11.73
N SER A 413 -31.89 -1.71 11.18
CA SER A 413 -33.27 -2.19 11.02
C SER A 413 -33.96 -2.42 12.36
N THR A 414 -33.24 -2.92 13.39
CA THR A 414 -33.84 -3.06 14.73
C THR A 414 -34.15 -1.70 15.36
N ILE A 415 -33.28 -0.71 15.18
CA ILE A 415 -33.50 0.66 15.66
C ILE A 415 -34.74 1.28 14.99
N ASP A 416 -34.97 0.95 13.71
CA ASP A 416 -36.16 1.36 12.94
C ASP A 416 -37.40 0.48 13.19
N ASN A 417 -37.33 -0.45 14.17
CA ASN A 417 -38.38 -1.43 14.49
C ASN A 417 -38.72 -2.42 13.36
N ASP A 418 -37.89 -2.53 12.33
CA ASP A 418 -37.97 -3.56 11.29
C ASP A 418 -37.19 -4.82 11.70
N ASN A 419 -37.77 -5.55 12.66
CA ASN A 419 -37.18 -6.80 13.14
C ASN A 419 -37.18 -7.91 12.07
N GLU A 420 -38.08 -7.86 11.08
CA GLU A 420 -38.13 -8.86 10.02
C GLU A 420 -36.89 -8.78 9.12
N THR A 421 -36.53 -7.57 8.68
CA THR A 421 -35.29 -7.34 7.93
C THR A 421 -34.06 -7.72 8.76
N ALA A 422 -34.05 -7.37 10.05
CA ALA A 422 -32.95 -7.73 10.94
C ALA A 422 -32.76 -9.26 11.04
N LEU A 423 -33.83 -10.03 11.21
CA LEU A 423 -33.78 -11.49 11.27
C LEU A 423 -33.40 -12.10 9.91
N PHE A 424 -33.89 -11.55 8.79
CA PHE A 424 -33.50 -11.98 7.46
C PHE A 424 -32.00 -11.82 7.21
N TYR A 425 -31.42 -10.66 7.54
CA TYR A 425 -29.98 -10.44 7.35
C TYR A 425 -29.12 -11.19 8.36
N LEU A 426 -29.61 -11.48 9.57
CA LEU A 426 -28.98 -12.42 10.49
C LEU A 426 -28.86 -13.80 9.85
N GLU A 427 -29.95 -14.33 9.29
CA GLU A 427 -29.93 -15.63 8.64
C GLU A 427 -28.99 -15.62 7.43
N LYS A 428 -29.05 -14.59 6.57
CA LYS A 428 -28.14 -14.45 5.42
C LYS A 428 -26.67 -14.44 5.84
N MET A 429 -26.34 -13.71 6.90
CA MET A 429 -24.98 -13.63 7.45
C MET A 429 -24.48 -15.00 7.91
N LEU A 430 -25.34 -15.78 8.58
CA LEU A 430 -25.04 -17.15 9.01
C LEU A 430 -24.93 -18.13 7.83
N GLN A 431 -25.77 -17.98 6.79
CA GLN A 431 -25.65 -18.74 5.54
C GLN A 431 -24.31 -18.51 4.83
N GLN A 432 -23.71 -17.32 4.98
CA GLN A 432 -22.36 -17.02 4.47
C GLN A 432 -21.23 -17.52 5.38
N GLY A 433 -21.56 -18.19 6.49
CA GLY A 433 -20.61 -18.89 7.35
C GLY A 433 -20.03 -18.06 8.50
N TYR A 434 -20.70 -16.98 8.94
CA TYR A 434 -20.31 -16.28 10.16
C TYR A 434 -20.49 -17.15 11.41
N LYS A 435 -19.54 -17.09 12.35
CA LYS A 435 -19.51 -18.01 13.53
C LYS A 435 -19.29 -17.32 14.89
N ASP A 436 -19.02 -16.03 14.92
CA ASP A 436 -18.67 -15.32 16.15
C ASP A 436 -19.93 -14.99 16.97
N ILE A 437 -20.31 -15.93 17.84
CA ILE A 437 -21.52 -15.83 18.68
C ILE A 437 -21.48 -14.59 19.55
N ASP A 438 -20.35 -14.28 20.18
CA ASP A 438 -20.25 -13.14 21.10
C ASP A 438 -20.55 -11.83 20.38
N LYS A 439 -20.05 -11.67 19.14
CA LYS A 439 -20.36 -10.50 18.33
C LYS A 439 -21.81 -10.43 17.86
N LEU A 440 -22.49 -11.55 17.65
CA LEU A 440 -23.94 -11.56 17.36
C LEU A 440 -24.73 -10.95 18.53
N TYR A 441 -24.42 -11.36 19.75
CA TYR A 441 -25.10 -10.85 20.95
C TYR A 441 -24.64 -9.45 21.39
N ALA A 442 -23.63 -8.88 20.74
CA ALA A 442 -23.10 -7.55 20.98
C ALA A 442 -23.54 -6.51 19.92
N ILE A 443 -24.39 -6.87 18.96
CA ILE A 443 -24.88 -5.92 17.95
C ILE A 443 -25.69 -4.81 18.63
N GLU A 444 -25.29 -3.56 18.41
CA GLU A 444 -25.93 -2.38 18.99
C GLU A 444 -27.42 -2.29 18.60
N GLY A 445 -28.27 -1.79 19.49
CA GLY A 445 -29.71 -1.64 19.25
C GLY A 445 -30.53 -2.94 19.34
N THR A 446 -29.90 -4.11 19.44
CA THR A 446 -30.60 -5.42 19.35
C THR A 446 -31.04 -6.01 20.68
N LEU A 447 -31.09 -5.24 21.77
CA LEU A 447 -31.36 -5.77 23.12
C LEU A 447 -32.65 -6.58 23.23
N ALA A 448 -33.74 -6.10 22.65
CA ALA A 448 -35.03 -6.80 22.65
C ALA A 448 -35.04 -7.98 21.66
N LEU A 449 -34.47 -7.79 20.47
CA LEU A 449 -34.41 -8.82 19.44
C LEU A 449 -33.58 -10.04 19.90
N ARG A 450 -32.43 -9.82 20.54
CA ARG A 450 -31.52 -10.90 20.94
C ARG A 450 -32.07 -11.81 22.04
N VAL A 451 -33.10 -11.38 22.78
CA VAL A 451 -33.81 -12.21 23.78
C VAL A 451 -35.07 -12.86 23.21
N SER A 452 -35.37 -12.65 21.92
CA SER A 452 -36.51 -13.27 21.25
C SER A 452 -36.21 -14.74 20.90
N LYS A 453 -37.28 -15.54 20.75
CA LYS A 453 -37.15 -16.96 20.37
C LYS A 453 -36.64 -17.08 18.94
N GLU A 454 -37.08 -16.20 18.05
CA GLU A 454 -36.76 -16.18 16.62
C GLU A 454 -35.26 -15.96 16.41
N TYR A 455 -34.68 -14.94 17.06
CA TYR A 455 -33.26 -14.63 16.95
C TYR A 455 -32.37 -15.80 17.41
N ASN A 456 -32.69 -16.36 18.57
CA ASN A 456 -31.94 -17.49 19.12
C ASN A 456 -32.16 -18.78 18.32
N GLY A 457 -33.37 -18.98 17.78
CA GLY A 457 -33.72 -20.10 16.91
C GLY A 457 -32.89 -20.12 15.63
N ILE A 458 -32.78 -18.97 14.95
CA ILE A 458 -31.92 -18.82 13.77
C ILE A 458 -30.46 -19.12 14.13
N ILE A 459 -29.92 -18.54 15.19
CA ILE A 459 -28.52 -18.78 15.58
C ILE A 459 -28.27 -20.26 15.88
N LYS A 460 -29.18 -20.91 16.64
CA LYS A 460 -29.06 -22.33 16.97
C LYS A 460 -29.11 -23.21 15.72
N GLN A 461 -29.97 -22.89 14.75
CA GLN A 461 -30.08 -23.65 13.50
C GLN A 461 -28.74 -23.73 12.76
N TYR A 462 -27.96 -22.64 12.72
CA TYR A 462 -26.72 -22.58 11.96
C TYR A 462 -25.46 -22.89 12.79
N LEU A 463 -25.47 -22.59 14.10
CA LEU A 463 -24.30 -22.72 14.99
C LEU A 463 -24.44 -23.84 16.04
N GLY A 464 -25.58 -24.51 16.11
CA GLY A 464 -25.88 -25.59 17.06
C GLY A 464 -26.18 -25.14 18.49
N THR A 465 -25.95 -23.87 18.84
CA THR A 465 -26.18 -23.31 20.17
C THR A 465 -26.63 -21.86 20.10
N SER A 466 -27.27 -21.34 21.15
CA SER A 466 -27.66 -19.94 21.31
C SER A 466 -27.48 -19.48 22.75
N LYS A 467 -27.53 -18.18 23.02
CA LYS A 467 -27.22 -17.65 24.37
C LYS A 467 -28.41 -17.76 25.33
N TYR A 468 -29.62 -17.52 24.85
CA TYR A 468 -30.81 -17.42 25.73
C TYR A 468 -31.78 -18.58 25.58
N PHE A 469 -31.68 -19.40 24.52
CA PHE A 469 -32.56 -20.54 24.32
C PHE A 469 -31.79 -21.81 23.94
N ASN A 470 -31.49 -22.61 24.96
CA ASN A 470 -31.18 -24.02 24.80
C ASN A 470 -32.48 -24.80 25.02
N PHE A 471 -33.35 -24.86 24.00
CA PHE A 471 -34.42 -25.85 24.03
C PHE A 471 -33.79 -27.23 23.83
N ASP A 472 -33.98 -28.14 24.78
CA ASP A 472 -33.74 -29.57 24.57
C ASP A 472 -34.68 -30.12 23.49
#